data_AF-A0A7V2AP14-F1
#
_entry.id   AF-A0A7V2AP14-F1
#
_cell.length_a   1.000
_cell.length_b   1.000
_cell.length_c   1.000
_cell.angle_alpha   90.00
_cell.angle_beta   90.00
_cell.angle_gamma   90.00
#
_symmetry.space_group_name_H-M   'P 1'
#
loop_
_entity.id
_entity.type
_entity.pdbx_description
1 polymer ?
#
loop_
_entity_poly.entity_id
_entity_poly.type
_entity_poly.pdbx_seq_one_letter_code
_entity_poly.pdbx_strand_id
1 'polypeptide(L)' 'NITVFGGSEDEMTIEGLDDWDRYTTGECRVHMFEGGHFFINDRAEDIINTVNGIVSGIGN' A
#
# COMPACT_ATOMS: atom_id res chain seq x y z
N ASN A 1 -12.21 -5.28 1.72
CA ASN A 1 -11.29 -4.17 1.44
C ASN A 1 -9.88 -4.64 1.70
N ILE A 2 -8.99 -4.42 0.74
CA ILE A 2 -7.56 -4.74 0.82
C ILE A 2 -6.79 -3.44 0.54
N THR A 3 -5.75 -3.19 1.32
CA THR A 3 -4.77 -2.14 1.03
C THR A 3 -3.41 -2.80 0.90
N VAL A 4 -2.75 -2.54 -0.22
CA VAL A 4 -1.43 -3.08 -0.54
C VAL A 4 -0.41 -1.94 -0.53
N PHE A 5 0.76 -2.19 0.05
CA PHE A 5 1.86 -1.23 0.11
C PHE A 5 3.06 -1.80 -0.65
N GLY A 6 3.68 -0.99 -1.50
CA GLY A 6 4.85 -1.39 -2.30
C GLY A 6 5.91 -0.30 -2.37
N GLY A 7 7.16 -0.70 -2.64
CA GLY A 7 8.27 0.21 -2.91
C GLY A 7 8.37 0.52 -4.41
N SER A 8 8.58 1.78 -4.79
CA SER A 8 8.68 2.21 -6.19
C SER A 8 9.94 1.73 -6.90
N GLU A 9 10.94 1.31 -6.12
CA GLU A 9 12.22 0.76 -6.61
C GLU A 9 12.35 -0.74 -6.27
N ASP A 10 11.26 -1.38 -5.81
CA ASP A 10 11.22 -2.82 -5.57
C ASP A 10 11.13 -3.57 -6.92
N GLU A 11 11.58 -4.83 -6.94
CA GLU A 11 11.41 -5.74 -8.08
C GLU A 11 9.92 -6.04 -8.32
N MET A 12 9.10 -5.95 -7.27
CA MET A 12 7.66 -6.09 -7.34
C MET A 12 7.04 -4.92 -8.10
N THR A 13 6.44 -5.20 -9.27
CA THR A 13 5.82 -4.15 -10.08
C THR A 13 4.42 -3.77 -9.58
N ILE A 14 3.96 -2.58 -9.93
CA ILE A 14 2.60 -2.13 -9.60
C ILE A 14 1.54 -3.08 -10.16
N GLU A 15 1.73 -3.63 -11.36
CA GLU A 15 0.80 -4.59 -11.96
C GLU A 15 0.73 -5.89 -11.15
N GLY A 16 1.85 -6.34 -10.58
CA GLY A 16 1.89 -7.49 -9.69
C GLY A 16 1.20 -7.23 -8.33
N LEU A 17 1.20 -5.98 -7.88
CA LEU A 17 0.47 -5.59 -6.66
C LEU A 17 -1.04 -5.42 -6.92
N ASP A 18 -1.43 -4.92 -8.09
CA ASP A 18 -2.84 -4.75 -8.48
C ASP A 18 -3.60 -6.08 -8.57
N ASP A 19 -2.90 -7.20 -8.83
CA ASP A 19 -3.48 -8.54 -8.87
C ASP A 19 -4.19 -8.94 -7.57
N TRP A 20 -3.90 -8.26 -6.45
CA TRP A 20 -4.58 -8.46 -5.18
C TRP A 20 -6.09 -8.15 -5.21
N ASP A 21 -6.54 -7.31 -6.14
CA ASP A 21 -7.97 -7.01 -6.34
C ASP A 21 -8.79 -8.28 -6.62
N ARG A 22 -8.18 -9.28 -7.26
CA ARG A 22 -8.82 -10.56 -7.60
C ARG A 22 -9.22 -11.40 -6.38
N TYR A 23 -8.69 -11.09 -5.19
CA TYR A 23 -8.95 -11.83 -3.95
C TYR A 23 -9.97 -11.14 -3.04
N THR A 24 -10.62 -10.06 -3.50
CA THR A 24 -11.68 -9.40 -2.74
C THR A 24 -12.86 -9.03 -3.63
N THR A 25 -14.04 -8.90 -3.02
CA THR A 25 -15.22 -8.30 -3.67
C THR A 25 -15.46 -6.86 -3.18
N GLY A 26 -14.62 -6.38 -2.26
CA GLY A 26 -14.62 -5.00 -1.77
C GLY A 26 -13.51 -4.18 -2.43
N GLU A 27 -13.27 -2.98 -1.91
CA GLU A 27 -12.28 -2.08 -2.49
C GLU A 27 -10.83 -2.59 -2.29
N CYS A 28 -10.04 -2.60 -3.36
CA CYS A 28 -8.60 -2.84 -3.31
C CYS A 28 -7.86 -1.54 -3.69
N ARG A 29 -6.89 -1.12 -2.87
CA ARG A 29 -6.05 0.06 -3.16
C ARG A 29 -4.58 -0.28 -3.01
N VAL A 30 -3.79 0.09 -4.00
CA VAL A 30 -2.33 0.01 -3.96
C VAL A 30 -1.75 1.39 -3.67
N HIS A 31 -0.81 1.45 -2.71
CA HIS A 31 -0.08 2.66 -2.34
C HIS A 31 1.41 2.41 -2.49
N MET A 32 2.05 3.22 -3.33
CA MET A 32 3.49 3.13 -3.58
C MET A 32 4.25 4.14 -2.74
N PHE A 33 5.33 3.68 -2.12
CA PHE A 33 6.28 4.51 -1.37
C PHE A 33 7.63 4.50 -2.07
N GLU A 34 8.40 5.57 -1.91
CA GLU A 34 9.77 5.62 -2.41
C GLU A 34 10.65 4.60 -1.68
N GLY A 35 11.52 3.92 -2.43
CA GLY A 35 12.45 2.92 -1.93
C GLY A 35 12.20 1.51 -2.49
N GLY A 36 13.15 0.61 -2.23
CA GLY A 36 13.09 -0.79 -2.64
C GLY A 36 12.33 -1.66 -1.65
N HIS A 37 12.64 -2.95 -1.60
CA HIS A 37 11.94 -3.95 -0.78
C HIS A 37 11.76 -3.59 0.71
N PHE A 38 12.71 -2.84 1.28
CA PHE A 38 12.69 -2.42 2.69
C PHE A 38 12.12 -1.00 2.91
N PHE A 39 11.36 -0.46 1.95
CA PHE A 39 10.72 0.87 2.04
C PHE A 39 9.98 1.10 3.37
N ILE A 40 9.45 0.03 3.97
CA ILE A 40 8.72 0.10 5.25
C ILE A 40 9.56 0.64 6.41
N ASN A 41 10.87 0.43 6.38
CA ASN A 41 11.77 0.91 7.43
C ASN A 41 12.04 2.41 7.27
N ASP A 42 12.22 2.86 6.02
CA ASP A 42 12.56 4.26 5.71
C ASP A 42 11.33 5.17 5.67
N ARG A 43 10.14 4.61 5.41
CA ARG A 43 8.87 5.33 5.26
C ARG A 43 7.84 4.96 6.34
N ALA A 44 8.31 4.47 7.50
CA ALA A 44 7.46 3.98 8.58
C ALA A 44 6.40 5.01 9.02
N GLU A 45 6.77 6.28 9.18
CA GLU A 45 5.84 7.34 9.61
C GLU A 45 4.72 7.58 8.59
N ASP A 46 5.06 7.67 7.30
CA ASP A 46 4.08 7.86 6.22
C ASP A 46 3.12 6.68 6.12
N ILE A 47 3.64 5.45 6.28
CA ILE A 47 2.84 4.22 6.26
C ILE A 47 1.88 4.21 7.45
N ILE A 48 2.36 4.50 8.66
CA ILE A 48 1.53 4.56 9.87
C ILE A 48 0.42 5.61 9.71
N ASN A 49 0.73 6.78 9.18
CA ASN A 49 -0.26 7.83 8.91
C ASN A 49 -1.32 7.37 7.91
N THR A 50 -0.90 6.69 6.84
CA THR A 50 -1.82 6.13 5.84
C THR A 50 -2.73 5.08 6.45
N VAL A 51 -2.18 4.14 7.22
CA VAL A 51 -2.95 3.09 7.92
C VAL A 51 -3.96 3.71 8.89
N ASN A 52 -3.55 4.69 9.68
CA ASN A 52 -4.43 5.38 10.62
C ASN A 52 -5.60 6.06 9.89
N GLY A 53 -5.34 6.70 8.75
CA GLY A 53 -6.39 7.32 7.91
C GLY A 53 -7.41 6.29 7.41
N ILE A 54 -6.93 5.13 6.94
CA ILE A 54 -7.77 4.04 6.43
C ILE A 54 -8.65 3.46 7.55
N VAL A 55 -8.06 3.17 8.71
CA VAL A 55 -8.78 2.49 9.82
C VAL A 55 -9.72 3.44 10.55
N SER A 56 -9.36 4.72 10.68
CA SER A 56 -10.16 5.70 11.43
C SER A 56 -11.38 6.21 10.66
N GLY A 57 -11.56 5.83 9.39
CA GLY A 57 -12.69 6.27 8.57
C GLY A 57 -12.64 7.76 8.21
N ILE A 58 -11.51 8.44 8.43
CA ILE A 58 -11.25 9.80 7.91
C ILE A 58 -10.78 9.63 6.46
N GLY A 59 -11.69 9.12 5.62
CA GLY A 59 -11.54 9.22 4.17
C GLY A 59 -11.88 10.63 3.76
N ASN A 60 -10.93 11.31 3.10
CA ASN A 60 -11.27 12.45 2.24
C ASN A 60 -12.20 11.99 1.11
#